data_AF-A0A918FP58-F1
#
_entry.id   AF-A0A918FP58-F1
#
_cell.length_a   1.000
_cell.length_b   1.000
_cell.length_c   1.000
_cell.angle_alpha   90.00
_cell.angle_beta   90.00
_cell.angle_gamma   90.00
#
_symmetry.space_group_name_H-M   'P 1'
#
loop_
_entity.id
_entity.type
_entity.pdbx_description
1 polymer ?
#
loop_
_entity_poly.entity_id
_entity_poly.type
_entity_poly.pdbx_seq_one_letter_code
_entity_poly.pdbx_strand_id
1 'polypeptide(L)'
;MRTIQVLIDRESILTGAAADGEQPWKYYDLGEGYCSYDFFAKCPHRLACARCPFYVPKTSSRGQLLAVRDGIDAMLEQLNLTDDEREALEGDPEAVTALAARLADTPTPAGPTPRELGTTDTSSL
;
A
#
# COMPACT_ATOMS: atom_id res chain seq x y z
N MET A 1 -15.82 18.15 -12.43
CA MET A 1 -14.69 17.20 -12.55
C MET A 1 -14.68 16.34 -11.29
N ARG A 2 -14.68 15.01 -11.37
CA ARG A 2 -14.55 14.13 -10.20
C ARG A 2 -13.10 13.63 -10.15
N THR A 3 -12.35 14.07 -9.16
CA THR A 3 -10.95 13.67 -8.94
C THR A 3 -10.94 12.40 -8.10
N ILE A 4 -10.08 11.43 -8.46
CA ILE A 4 -9.81 10.24 -7.64
C ILE A 4 -8.55 10.49 -6.82
N GLN A 5 -8.56 10.11 -5.54
CA GLN A 5 -7.38 10.17 -4.69
C GLN A 5 -6.44 9.02 -5.02
N VAL A 6 -5.14 9.28 -4.96
CA VAL A 6 -4.10 8.27 -5.22
C VAL A 6 -3.09 8.34 -4.10
N LEU A 7 -2.96 7.24 -3.37
CA LEU A 7 -1.89 7.03 -2.41
C LEU A 7 -0.62 6.61 -3.16
N ILE A 8 0.50 7.22 -2.78
CA ILE A 8 1.81 6.98 -3.40
C ILE A 8 2.71 6.27 -2.40
N ASP A 9 3.14 5.06 -2.74
CA ASP A 9 4.17 4.35 -1.99
C ASP A 9 5.55 4.94 -2.30
N ARG A 10 5.97 5.89 -1.47
CA ARG A 10 7.25 6.58 -1.64
C ARG A 10 8.43 5.66 -1.40
N GLU A 11 8.31 4.72 -0.48
CA GLU A 11 9.40 3.78 -0.14
C GLU A 11 9.70 2.86 -1.31
N SER A 12 8.67 2.31 -1.97
CA SER A 12 8.82 1.54 -3.20
C SER A 12 9.53 2.34 -4.32
N ILE A 13 9.27 3.65 -4.41
CA ILE A 13 9.95 4.53 -5.38
C ILE A 13 11.41 4.77 -4.97
N LEU A 14 11.67 5.12 -3.71
CA LEU A 14 12.99 5.49 -3.20
C LEU A 14 13.98 4.32 -3.17
N THR A 15 13.50 3.12 -2.87
CA THR A 15 14.29 1.88 -2.87
C THR A 15 14.51 1.33 -4.28
N GLY A 16 13.78 1.83 -5.27
CA GLY A 16 13.78 1.31 -6.64
C GLY A 16 12.93 0.05 -6.83
N ALA A 17 12.18 -0.42 -5.82
CA ALA A 17 11.28 -1.56 -5.96
C ALA A 17 10.11 -1.31 -6.94
N ALA A 18 9.80 -0.05 -7.20
CA ALA A 18 8.87 0.37 -8.25
C ALA A 18 9.48 0.26 -9.66
N ALA A 19 10.81 0.10 -9.78
CA ALA A 19 11.45 -0.12 -11.07
C ALA A 19 10.98 -1.46 -11.65
N ASP A 20 10.84 -1.49 -12.98
CA ASP A 20 10.43 -2.69 -13.73
C ASP A 20 9.03 -3.26 -13.40
N GLY A 21 8.25 -2.59 -12.56
CA GLY A 21 6.87 -2.97 -12.24
C GLY A 21 6.76 -4.17 -11.29
N GLU A 22 7.83 -4.50 -10.57
CA GLU A 22 7.83 -5.61 -9.60
C GLU A 22 6.90 -5.33 -8.42
N GLN A 23 6.82 -4.08 -7.96
CA GLN A 23 5.92 -3.66 -6.90
C GLN A 23 5.05 -2.46 -7.31
N PRO A 24 3.75 -2.47 -6.97
CA PRO A 24 2.87 -1.34 -7.24
C PRO A 24 3.16 -0.18 -6.28
N TRP A 25 3.28 1.02 -6.85
CA TRP A 25 3.53 2.25 -6.10
C TRP A 25 2.38 3.26 -6.16
N LYS A 26 1.39 3.05 -7.04
CA LYS A 26 0.16 3.86 -7.11
C LYS A 26 -1.02 3.06 -6.62
N TYR A 27 -1.76 3.63 -5.68
CA TYR A 27 -2.96 3.03 -5.11
C TYR A 27 -4.14 3.99 -5.24
N TYR A 28 -5.01 3.73 -6.23
CA TYR A 28 -6.20 4.54 -6.48
C TYR A 28 -7.28 4.23 -5.44
N ASP A 29 -7.76 5.24 -4.72
CA ASP A 29 -8.78 5.08 -3.69
C ASP A 29 -10.18 4.86 -4.29
N LEU A 30 -10.79 3.72 -3.97
CA LEU A 30 -12.12 3.31 -4.42
C LEU A 30 -13.19 3.37 -3.31
N GLY A 31 -12.88 3.96 -2.16
CA GLY A 31 -13.71 3.91 -0.95
C GLY A 31 -13.24 2.83 0.01
N GLU A 32 -13.73 1.60 -0.14
CA GLU A 32 -13.43 0.46 0.77
C GLU A 32 -12.13 -0.30 0.43
N GLY A 33 -11.44 0.12 -0.62
CA GLY A 33 -10.25 -0.55 -1.12
C GLY A 33 -9.43 0.34 -2.04
N TYR A 34 -8.28 -0.17 -2.44
CA TYR A 34 -7.40 0.44 -3.41
C TYR A 34 -7.33 -0.38 -4.70
N CYS A 35 -7.10 0.28 -5.82
CA CYS A 35 -6.64 -0.36 -7.05
C CYS A 35 -5.16 -0.08 -7.23
N SER A 36 -4.34 -1.11 -7.41
CA SER A 36 -2.90 -1.00 -7.70
C SER A 36 -2.57 -1.01 -9.20
N TYR A 37 -3.60 -1.06 -10.07
CA TYR A 37 -3.38 -1.10 -11.52
C TYR A 37 -3.02 0.28 -12.07
N ASP A 38 -1.81 0.43 -12.60
CA ASP A 38 -1.28 1.71 -13.08
C ASP A 38 -2.18 2.43 -14.08
N PHE A 39 -2.90 1.69 -14.92
CA PHE A 39 -3.80 2.24 -15.95
C PHE A 39 -5.27 2.25 -15.52
N PHE A 40 -5.56 2.41 -14.22
CA PHE A 40 -6.91 2.48 -13.66
C PHE A 40 -7.87 3.35 -14.50
N ALA A 41 -7.42 4.53 -14.94
CA ALA A 41 -8.25 5.45 -15.75
C ALA A 41 -8.77 4.81 -17.06
N LYS A 42 -8.02 3.87 -17.64
CA LYS A 42 -8.35 3.12 -18.86
C LYS A 42 -8.93 1.73 -18.57
N CYS A 43 -9.03 1.31 -17.30
CA CYS A 43 -9.49 -0.02 -16.96
C CYS A 43 -10.98 -0.21 -17.32
N PRO A 44 -11.33 -1.21 -18.16
CA PRO A 44 -12.72 -1.47 -18.54
C PRO A 44 -13.57 -1.97 -17.37
N HIS A 45 -12.93 -2.48 -16.31
CA HIS A 45 -13.56 -3.06 -15.14
C HIS A 45 -13.50 -2.14 -13.90
N ARG A 46 -13.21 -0.84 -14.06
CA ARG A 46 -13.04 0.10 -12.93
C ARG A 46 -14.24 0.23 -11.97
N LEU A 47 -15.43 -0.21 -12.39
CA LEU A 47 -16.63 -0.27 -11.54
C LEU A 47 -16.83 -1.64 -10.84
N ALA A 48 -16.00 -2.63 -11.15
CA ALA A 48 -16.04 -3.99 -10.62
C ALA A 48 -14.67 -4.42 -10.04
N CYS A 49 -13.87 -3.43 -9.61
CA CYS A 49 -12.47 -3.64 -9.22
C CYS A 49 -12.28 -4.68 -8.11
N ALA A 50 -13.25 -4.84 -7.19
CA ALA A 50 -13.18 -5.77 -6.06
C ALA A 50 -12.98 -7.26 -6.44
N ARG A 51 -13.12 -7.60 -7.72
CA ARG A 51 -12.90 -8.97 -8.25
C ARG A 51 -11.55 -9.13 -8.97
N CYS A 52 -10.79 -8.05 -9.13
CA CYS A 52 -9.52 -8.06 -9.85
C CYS A 52 -8.36 -8.37 -8.88
N PRO A 53 -7.28 -9.00 -9.37
CA PRO A 53 -6.08 -9.25 -8.55
C PRO A 53 -5.39 -7.97 -8.07
N PHE A 54 -5.62 -6.84 -8.76
CA PHE A 54 -5.10 -5.52 -8.38
C PHE A 54 -5.88 -4.84 -7.24
N TYR A 55 -6.90 -5.49 -6.67
CA TYR A 55 -7.68 -4.92 -5.59
C TYR A 55 -7.06 -5.22 -4.23
N VAL A 56 -6.79 -4.16 -3.46
CA VAL A 56 -6.31 -4.27 -2.09
C VAL A 56 -7.43 -3.80 -1.15
N PRO A 57 -8.10 -4.69 -0.40
CA PRO A 57 -9.10 -4.28 0.58
C PRO A 57 -8.46 -3.41 1.67
N LYS A 58 -9.05 -2.27 2.02
CA LYS A 58 -8.54 -1.42 3.13
C LYS A 58 -8.55 -2.13 4.47
N THR A 59 -9.41 -3.14 4.63
CA THR A 59 -9.52 -3.96 5.85
C THR A 59 -8.49 -5.09 5.93
N SER A 60 -7.73 -5.34 4.85
CA SER A 60 -6.61 -6.28 4.89
C SER A 60 -5.40 -5.67 5.61
N SER A 61 -4.52 -6.49 6.20
CA SER A 61 -3.29 -5.99 6.84
C SER A 61 -2.46 -5.14 5.88
N ARG A 62 -2.36 -5.52 4.60
CA ARG A 62 -1.69 -4.73 3.57
C ARG A 62 -2.34 -3.36 3.39
N GLY A 63 -3.67 -3.32 3.21
CA GLY A 63 -4.41 -2.07 3.03
C GLY A 63 -4.32 -1.14 4.24
N GLN A 64 -4.34 -1.69 5.45
CA GLN A 64 -4.17 -0.93 6.69
C GLN A 64 -2.77 -0.33 6.80
N LEU A 65 -1.72 -1.13 6.55
CA LEU A 65 -0.33 -0.65 6.65
C LEU A 65 0.00 0.40 5.59
N LEU A 66 -0.53 0.26 4.37
CA LEU A 66 -0.45 1.30 3.34
C LEU A 66 -1.06 2.62 3.83
N ALA A 67 -2.27 2.59 4.39
CA ALA A 67 -2.97 3.77 4.88
C ALA A 67 -2.26 4.41 6.09
N VAL A 68 -1.75 3.60 7.02
CA VAL A 68 -1.02 4.08 8.19
C VAL A 68 0.27 4.79 7.76
N ARG A 69 1.05 4.18 6.85
CA ARG A 69 2.29 4.79 6.36
C ARG A 69 2.02 6.11 5.64
N ASP A 70 1.05 6.15 4.72
CA ASP A 70 0.65 7.39 4.02
C ASP A 70 0.21 8.48 5.00
N GLY A 71 -0.52 8.11 6.05
CA GLY A 71 -0.90 9.03 7.12
C GLY A 71 0.30 9.60 7.90
N ILE A 72 1.29 8.77 8.24
CA ILE A 72 2.52 9.21 8.93
C ILE A 72 3.31 10.17 8.04
N ASP A 73 3.52 9.82 6.78
CA ASP A 73 4.22 10.66 5.80
C ASP A 73 3.50 12.01 5.64
N ALA A 74 2.18 12.00 5.54
CA ALA A 74 1.38 13.22 5.46
C ALA A 74 1.52 14.10 6.72
N MET A 75 1.54 13.51 7.92
CA MET A 75 1.75 14.27 9.16
C MET A 75 3.14 14.91 9.20
N LEU A 76 4.19 14.16 8.86
CA LEU A 76 5.57 14.63 8.86
C LEU A 76 5.82 15.80 7.88
N GLU A 77 5.07 15.81 6.76
CA GLU A 77 5.20 16.81 5.69
C GLU A 77 4.26 18.02 5.82
N GLN A 78 3.02 17.80 6.26
CA GLN A 78 1.97 18.83 6.20
C GLN A 78 1.78 19.57 7.52
N LEU A 79 2.15 18.97 8.65
CA LEU A 79 1.96 19.57 9.96
C LEU A 79 3.23 20.29 10.42
N ASN A 80 3.06 21.42 11.10
CA ASN A 80 4.13 22.06 11.84
C ASN A 80 4.31 21.33 13.18
N LEU A 81 5.01 20.21 13.15
CA LEU A 81 5.30 19.41 14.34
C LEU A 81 6.34 20.11 15.22
N THR A 82 6.16 20.01 16.53
CA THR A 82 7.23 20.26 17.51
C THR A 82 8.34 19.21 17.36
N ASP A 83 9.51 19.48 17.96
CA ASP A 83 10.63 18.53 17.92
C ASP A 83 10.25 17.18 18.56
N ASP A 84 9.58 17.21 19.71
CA ASP A 84 9.12 16.01 20.42
C ASP A 84 8.09 15.20 19.59
N GLU A 85 7.15 15.88 18.90
CA GLU A 85 6.17 15.22 18.03
C GLU A 85 6.82 14.61 16.77
N ARG A 86 7.86 15.27 16.24
CA ARG A 86 8.61 14.75 15.10
C ARG A 86 9.43 13.53 15.51
N GLU A 87 10.15 13.60 16.64
CA GLU A 87 10.91 12.47 17.19
C GLU A 87 10.02 11.26 17.45
N ALA A 88 8.77 11.48 17.88
CA ALA A 88 7.81 10.40 18.08
C ALA A 88 7.37 9.70 16.79
N LEU A 89 7.39 10.39 15.64
CA LEU A 89 6.86 9.87 14.36
C LEU A 89 7.95 9.41 13.39
N GLU A 90 9.17 9.94 13.49
CA GLU A 90 10.18 9.77 12.43
C GLU A 90 10.62 8.33 12.18
N GLY A 91 10.49 7.43 13.16
CA GLY A 91 10.82 6.00 13.03
C GLY A 91 9.62 5.08 12.77
N ASP A 92 8.40 5.60 12.79
CA ASP A 92 7.19 4.82 12.57
C ASP A 92 7.07 4.27 11.13
N PRO A 93 7.46 4.99 10.05
CA PRO A 93 7.43 4.45 8.69
C PRO A 93 8.25 3.17 8.54
N GLU A 94 9.45 3.14 9.12
CA GLU A 94 10.34 1.97 9.13
C GLU A 94 9.74 0.83 9.96
N ALA A 95 9.14 1.14 11.12
CA ALA A 95 8.49 0.16 11.96
C ALA A 95 7.28 -0.50 11.25
N VAL A 96 6.49 0.28 10.53
CA VAL A 96 5.37 -0.18 9.70
C VAL A 96 5.86 -1.07 8.56
N THR A 97 6.94 -0.68 7.89
CA THR A 97 7.58 -1.46 6.82
C THR A 97 8.11 -2.80 7.35
N ALA A 98 8.78 -2.79 8.50
CA ALA A 98 9.25 -4.01 9.17
C ALA A 98 8.09 -4.91 9.63
N LEU A 99 6.96 -4.34 10.05
CA LEU A 99 5.75 -5.10 10.35
C LEU A 99 5.16 -5.75 9.08
N ALA A 100 5.09 -5.02 7.97
CA ALA A 100 4.63 -5.56 6.69
C ALA A 100 5.47 -6.77 6.25
N ALA A 101 6.80 -6.64 6.33
CA ALA A 101 7.72 -7.73 6.01
C ALA A 101 7.50 -8.97 6.90
N ARG A 102 7.31 -8.80 8.21
CA ARG A 102 7.02 -9.92 9.12
C ARG A 102 5.68 -10.59 8.83
N LEU A 103 4.66 -9.81 8.50
CA LEU A 103 3.33 -10.35 8.18
C LEU A 103 3.33 -11.11 6.85
N ALA A 104 4.18 -10.72 5.89
CA ALA A 104 4.36 -11.45 4.64
C ALA A 104 4.78 -12.92 4.86
N ASP A 105 5.51 -13.18 5.94
CA ASP A 105 6.04 -14.50 6.31
C ASP A 105 5.23 -15.18 7.44
N THR A 106 4.12 -14.57 7.89
CA THR A 106 3.25 -15.15 8.93
C THR A 106 2.21 -16.08 8.30
N PRO A 107 2.13 -17.36 8.72
CA PRO A 107 1.12 -18.31 8.25
C PRO A 107 -0.31 -17.78 8.41
N THR A 108 -1.12 -17.91 7.36
CA THR A 108 -2.56 -17.70 7.48
C THR A 108 -3.20 -18.83 8.30
N PRO A 109 -4.44 -18.68 8.79
CA PRO A 109 -5.15 -19.79 9.43
C PRO A 109 -5.29 -21.05 8.55
N ALA A 110 -5.16 -20.91 7.23
CA ALA A 110 -5.19 -22.01 6.27
C ALA A 110 -3.83 -22.72 6.10
N GLY A 111 -2.75 -22.20 6.70
CA GLY A 111 -1.39 -22.76 6.60
C GLY A 111 -0.40 -21.91 5.80
N PRO A 112 -0.64 -21.61 4.51
CA PRO A 112 0.35 -20.90 3.70
C PRO A 112 0.49 -19.44 4.13
N THR A 113 1.69 -18.91 3.95
CA THR A 113 2.03 -17.50 4.17
C THR A 113 1.56 -16.64 2.98
N PRO A 114 1.35 -15.32 3.19
CA PRO A 114 1.08 -14.41 2.09
C PRO A 114 2.12 -14.47 0.95
N ARG A 115 3.40 -14.69 1.28
CA ARG A 115 4.48 -14.85 0.28
C ARG A 115 4.30 -16.09 -0.59
N GLU A 116 3.93 -17.22 0.01
CA GLU A 116 3.66 -18.47 -0.72
C GLU A 116 2.40 -18.39 -1.59
N LEU A 117 1.42 -17.59 -1.16
CA LEU A 117 0.18 -17.35 -1.92
C LEU A 117 0.35 -16.33 -3.05
N GLY A 118 1.50 -15.65 -3.13
CA GLY A 118 1.69 -14.53 -4.06
C GLY A 118 0.79 -13.33 -3.76
N THR A 119 0.24 -13.25 -2.55
CA THR A 119 -0.63 -12.13 -2.11
C THR A 119 0.16 -10.96 -1.54
N THR A 120 1.46 -11.16 -1.31
CA THR A 120 2.41 -10.10 -0.96
C THR A 120 2.72 -9.21 -2.15
N ASP A 121 2.93 -9.80 -3.32
CA ASP A 121 2.97 -9.18 -4.66
C ASP A 121 3.44 -10.27 -5.64
N THR A 122 2.59 -10.68 -6.57
CA THR A 122 3.01 -11.49 -7.73
C THR A 122 2.17 -11.12 -8.93
N SER A 123 2.63 -10.11 -9.66
CA SER A 123 2.25 -9.93 -11.05
C SER A 123 2.92 -11.04 -11.87
N SER A 124 2.21 -12.16 -12.01
CA SER A 124 2.51 -13.20 -13.00
C SER A 124 1.24 -13.49 -13.80
N LEU A 125 0.79 -12.51 -14.59
CA LEU A 125 -0.08 -12.69 -15.77
C LEU A 125 0.19 -11.59 -16.80
#